data_AF-A0A920D3H2-F1
#
_entry.id   AF-A0A920D3H2-F1
#
_cell.length_a   1.000
_cell.length_b   1.000
_cell.length_c   1.000
_cell.angle_alpha   90.00
_cell.angle_beta   90.00
_cell.angle_gamma   90.00
#
_symmetry.space_group_name_H-M   'P 1'
#
loop_
_entity.id
_entity.type
_entity.pdbx_description
1 polymer ?
#
loop_
_entity_poly.entity_id
_entity_poly.type
_entity_poly.pdbx_seq_one_letter_code
_entity_poly.pdbx_strand_id
1 'polypeptide(L)' 'MTIRWQYRTTTETQRLDEWGEQGWELVSVVIVDGREKLYFKKPAPSIREQITLEQRSQVIGETREDSEA' A
#
# COMPACT_ATOMS: atom_id res chain seq x y z
N MET A 1 -2.56 22.22 6.37
CA MET A 1 -3.19 20.93 6.06
C MET A 1 -2.31 19.82 6.63
N THR A 2 -2.85 18.94 7.47
CA THR A 2 -2.07 17.83 8.06
C THR A 2 -2.04 16.67 7.08
N ILE A 3 -0.87 16.36 6.52
CA ILE A 3 -0.67 15.21 5.64
C ILE A 3 -0.68 13.95 6.49
N ARG A 4 -1.60 13.03 6.21
CA ARG A 4 -1.61 11.69 6.83
C ARG A 4 -0.66 10.78 6.06
N TRP A 5 0.06 9.93 6.77
CA TRP A 5 1.04 9.01 6.21
C TRP A 5 0.61 7.56 6.43
N GLN A 6 0.95 6.71 5.46
CA GLN A 6 0.91 5.26 5.60
C GLN A 6 2.34 4.76 5.73
N TYR A 7 2.54 3.70 6.53
CA TYR A 7 3.83 3.10 6.79
C TYR A 7 3.77 1.60 6.51
N ARG A 8 4.88 1.06 6.01
CA ARG A 8 5.03 -0.37 5.74
C ARG A 8 6.46 -0.80 6.03
N THR A 9 6.64 -2.06 6.42
CA THR A 9 7.95 -2.70 6.54
C THR A 9 7.98 -4.01 5.80
N THR A 10 9.14 -4.39 5.26
CA THR A 10 9.36 -5.70 4.63
C THR A 10 10.81 -6.14 4.78
N THR A 11 11.08 -7.42 4.56
CA THR A 11 12.43 -8.00 4.40
C THR A 11 12.70 -8.41 2.94
N GLU A 12 11.73 -8.23 2.04
CA GLU A 12 11.80 -8.66 0.64
C GLU A 12 12.37 -7.53 -0.24
N THR A 13 13.68 -7.57 -0.49
CA THR A 13 14.38 -6.58 -1.31
C THR A 13 14.05 -6.69 -2.80
N GLN A 14 13.64 -7.87 -3.29
CA GLN A 14 13.31 -8.07 -4.70
C GLN A 14 12.06 -7.31 -5.16
N ARG A 15 11.30 -6.70 -4.25
CA ARG A 15 10.06 -5.99 -4.54
C ARG A 15 10.20 -4.47 -4.52
N LEU A 16 11.43 -3.96 -4.40
CA LEU A 16 11.69 -2.52 -4.26
C LEU A 16 11.09 -1.70 -5.41
N ASP A 17 11.25 -2.16 -6.64
CA ASP A 17 10.74 -1.47 -7.83
C ASP A 17 9.20 -1.44 -7.83
N GLU A 18 8.55 -2.59 -7.56
CA GLU A 18 7.09 -2.67 -7.44
C GLU A 18 6.53 -1.71 -6.36
N TRP A 19 7.26 -1.55 -5.26
CA TRP A 19 6.85 -0.64 -4.19
C TRP A 19 7.02 0.82 -4.59
N GLY A 20 8.10 1.15 -5.31
CA GLY A 20 8.32 2.46 -5.89
C GLY A 20 7.19 2.87 -6.82
N GLU A 21 6.76 1.97 -7.71
CA GLU A 21 5.63 2.19 -8.63
C GLU A 21 4.30 2.43 -7.89
N GLN A 22 4.13 1.83 -6.72
CA GLN A 22 2.95 2.03 -5.85
C GLN A 22 3.02 3.28 -4.96
N GLY A 23 4.05 4.11 -5.15
CA GLY A 23 4.27 5.36 -4.43
C GLY A 23 4.87 5.20 -3.04
N TRP A 24 5.44 4.04 -2.71
CA TRP A 24 6.18 3.86 -1.46
C TRP A 24 7.61 4.38 -1.59
N GLU A 25 8.02 5.21 -0.63
CA GLU A 25 9.36 5.76 -0.51
C GLU A 25 10.12 4.98 0.57
N LEU A 26 11.31 4.45 0.24
CA LEU A 26 12.20 3.83 1.20
C LEU A 26 12.81 4.89 2.13
N VAL A 27 12.59 4.75 3.44
CA VAL A 27 13.02 5.71 4.46
C VAL A 27 14.24 5.21 5.21
N SER A 28 14.33 3.90 5.46
CA SER A 28 15.41 3.31 6.25
C SER A 28 15.59 1.82 5.95
N VAL A 29 16.82 1.36 6.10
CA VAL A 29 17.20 -0.05 6.11
C VAL A 29 17.98 -0.29 7.40
N VAL A 30 17.58 -1.31 8.16
CA VAL A 30 18.25 -1.71 9.41
C VAL A 30 18.43 -3.22 9.44
N ILE A 31 19.41 -3.68 10.20
CA ILE A 31 19.62 -5.11 10.42
C ILE A 31 18.95 -5.52 11.74
N VAL A 32 18.03 -6.49 11.67
CA VAL A 32 17.37 -7.11 12.83
C VAL A 32 17.60 -8.61 12.74
N ASP A 33 18.21 -9.20 13.76
CA ASP A 33 18.56 -10.63 13.81
C ASP A 33 19.33 -11.12 12.57
N GLY A 34 20.25 -10.30 12.07
CA GLY A 34 21.06 -10.61 10.88
C GLY A 34 20.32 -10.52 9.54
N ARG A 35 19.07 -10.04 9.53
CA ARG A 35 18.26 -9.84 8.33
C ARG A 35 17.99 -8.37 8.08
N GLU A 36 17.97 -7.97 6.81
CA GLU A 36 17.58 -6.62 6.42
C GLU A 36 16.08 -6.40 6.66
N LYS A 37 15.75 -5.31 7.32
CA LYS A 37 14.40 -4.81 7.50
C LYS A 37 14.31 -3.41 6.91
N LEU A 38 13.44 -3.28 5.93
CA LEU A 38 13.23 -2.08 5.14
C LEU A 38 11.96 -1.38 5.61
N TYR A 39 12.03 -0.06 5.73
CA TYR A 39 10.95 0.80 6.22
C TYR A 39 10.55 1.79 5.13
N PHE A 40 9.24 1.87 4.86
CA PHE A 40 8.68 2.70 3.81
C PHE A 40 7.59 3.62 4.35
N LYS A 41 7.41 4.75 3.69
CA LYS A 41 6.26 5.64 3.88
C LYS A 41 5.61 5.97 2.54
N LYS A 42 4.34 6.32 2.56
CA LYS A 42 3.69 7.03 1.44
C LYS A 42 2.59 7.96 1.94
N PRO A 43 2.24 9.02 1.20
CA PRO A 43 1.08 9.84 1.53
C PRO A 43 -0.18 8.97 1.58
N ALA A 44 -0.98 9.14 2.62
CA ALA A 44 -2.29 8.52 2.65
C ALA A 44 -3.19 9.19 1.59
N PRO A 45 -4.07 8.43 0.92
CA PRO A 45 -5.06 9.02 0.03
C PRO A 45 -5.92 10.03 0.80
N SER A 46 -6.27 11.12 0.11
CA SER A 46 -7.24 12.10 0.60
C SER A 46 -8.61 11.44 0.85
N ILE A 47 -9.47 12.09 1.63
CA ILE A 47 -10.82 11.57 1.92
C ILE A 47 -11.61 11.31 0.62
N ARG A 48 -11.47 12.19 -0.38
CA ARG A 48 -12.11 12.01 -1.69
C ARG A 48 -11.58 10.77 -2.40
N GLU A 49 -10.27 10.54 -2.38
CA GLU A 49 -9.66 9.35 -2.98
C GLU A 49 -10.04 8.07 -2.23
N GLN A 50 -10.17 8.13 -0.90
CA GLN A 50 -10.64 7.01 -0.07
C GLN A 50 -12.06 6.59 -0.48
N ILE A 51 -12.99 7.55 -0.61
CA ILE A 51 -14.36 7.27 -1.04
C ILE A 51 -14.39 6.63 -2.44
N THR A 52 -13.61 7.16 -3.39
CA THR A 52 -13.53 6.57 -4.74
C THR A 52 -12.96 5.15 -4.71
N LEU A 53 -11.95 4.87 -3.87
CA LEU A 53 -11.40 3.52 -3.72
C LEU A 53 -12.42 2.57 -3.10
N GLU A 54 -13.19 3.02 -2.10
CA GLU A 54 -14.26 2.24 -1.47
C GLU A 54 -15.38 1.92 -2.47
N GLN A 55 -15.86 2.92 -3.22
CA GLN A 55 -16.89 2.74 -4.25
C GLN A 55 -16.44 1.74 -5.34
N ARG A 56 -15.17 1.81 -5.78
CA ARG A 56 -14.63 0.84 -6.74
C ARG A 56 -14.53 -0.57 -6.17
N SER A 57 -14.20 -0.71 -4.89
CA SER A 57 -14.17 -2.01 -4.22
C SER A 57 -15.55 -2.66 -4.14
N GLN A 58 -16.61 -1.87 -3.95
CA GLN A 58 -17.99 -2.36 -3.90
C GLN A 58 -18.44 -2.94 -5.24
N VAL A 59 -18.17 -2.23 -6.35
CA VAL A 59 -18.52 -2.69 -7.70
C VAL A 59 -17.76 -3.97 -8.10
N ILE A 60 -16.49 -4.07 -7.72
CA ILE A 60 -15.68 -5.29 -7.99
C ILE A 60 -16.15 -6.48 -7.14
N GLY A 61 -16.65 -6.23 -5.92
CA GLY A 61 -17.26 -7.25 -5.06
C GLY A 61 -18.58 -7.78 -5.61
N GLU A 62 -19.45 -6.87 -6.08
CA GLU A 62 -20.79 -7.20 -6.61
C GLU A 62 -20.72 -8.04 -7.89
N THR A 63 -19.71 -7.81 -8.74
CA THR A 63 -19.52 -8.57 -9.99
C THR A 63 -19.18 -10.06 -9.75
N ARG A 64 -18.72 -10.45 -8.55
CA ARG A 64 -18.43 -11.86 -8.21
C ARG A 64 -19.68 -12.65 -7.84
N GLU A 65 -20.78 -12.01 -7.47
CA GLU A 65 -22.01 -12.69 -7.02
C GLU A 65 -22.97 -12.99 -8.18
N ASP A 66 -22.84 -12.32 -9.32
CA ASP A 66 -23.70 -12.53 -10.50
C ASP A 66 -23.22 -13.63 -11.49
N SER A 67 -22.12 -14.33 -11.19
CA SER A 67 -21.58 -15.42 -12.04
C SER A 67 -21.86 -16.84 -11.53
N GLU A 68 -22.58 -16.98 -10.41
CA GLU A 68 -23.13 -18.27 -9.93
C GLU A 68 -24.66 -18.18 -9.83
N ALA A 69 -25.35 -18.09 -10.97
CA ALA A 69 -26.80 -18.28 -11.07
C ALA A 69 -27.16 -19.08 -12.33
#